data_AF-A0A8S4AHY7-F1
#
_entry.id   AF-A0A8S4AHY7-F1
#
_cell.length_a   1.000
_cell.length_b   1.000
_cell.length_c   1.000
_cell.angle_alpha   90.00
_cell.angle_beta   90.00
_cell.angle_gamma   90.00
#
_symmetry.space_group_name_H-M   'P 1'
#
loop_
_entity.id
_entity.type
_entity.pdbx_description
1 polymer ?
#
loop_
_entity_poly.entity_id
_entity_poly.type
_entity_poly.pdbx_seq_one_letter_code
_entity_poly.pdbx_strand_id
1 'polypeptide(L)'
;MGEKLELKLKSPVGAEPAGYPWPLPVYDKHHDAAHEIIETIRWVCEEIPDLKLAMENYVLIDYDTKSFESMQRLCDKYNRAIDSIHQLWKGTTQPMKLNKRPSNGLLRHILQQVYNHSVTDPEKLNNYEPFSPEVYGETSFDLVAQIIDEMEMMEEDTFVDLGSGVGQVVLQVAAATNCKHYYGVEKADIPATYAETMDKEFKKWMKWYGKKHGEYTLERGDFLSEEWKERIANTSIIFVNNFAFGPEVDHQLKERFANMKEGGKIVSSKPFAPLNFRINSRNLSDIGTIMRVVELSPLRGSVSWTGKPVSYYLHTIDRTILENYFASLKNPKLREEQEAARRRQQKDTKDSKSNNTTPTKPKEQHKDSCGEEERPSLLAVVKPSAKPRRARLLAKGRKLNNKKRGRPKKAAAPAEKNKKNQSALDLLHAKTLSAAPPQDAYRPPQSPFYQLPPKVQHYSPSQLLLSPTPPGLQQLLDNIKVQYLQFMAYMKTPQYRSGLQQLLEQEKQKHRDLSGQAEQLHSVCQSHKDRIKGLFQTKLDELGVKALTVEDLLQAQKEISAHNRQLKEQTKQLERDMALLRDHSLLLLKSRCEELKLDWGSLCLESLLKEKQALRRQISEKQKHCLELQQT
;
A
#
# COMPACT_ATOMS: atom_id res chain seq x y z
N MET A 1 -41.68 14.16 -23.06
CA MET A 1 -40.54 13.57 -22.33
C MET A 1 -39.34 13.69 -23.24
N GLY A 2 -38.31 14.45 -22.88
CA GLY A 2 -37.10 14.54 -23.72
C GLY A 2 -36.37 13.21 -23.69
N GLU A 3 -35.96 12.70 -24.86
CA GLU A 3 -35.13 11.50 -24.95
C GLU A 3 -33.85 11.71 -24.12
N LYS A 4 -33.59 10.81 -23.17
CA LYS A 4 -32.31 10.80 -22.46
C LYS A 4 -31.25 10.33 -23.46
N LEU A 5 -30.35 11.22 -23.82
CA LEU A 5 -29.20 10.89 -24.65
C LEU A 5 -28.32 9.87 -23.90
N GLU A 6 -27.94 8.81 -24.60
CA GLU A 6 -27.08 7.74 -24.07
C GLU A 6 -26.07 7.31 -25.13
N LEU A 7 -24.88 6.94 -24.69
CA LEU A 7 -23.86 6.29 -25.52
C LEU A 7 -23.88 4.79 -25.24
N LYS A 8 -23.66 3.98 -26.28
CA LYS A 8 -23.65 2.52 -26.15
C LYS A 8 -22.40 1.91 -26.77
N LEU A 9 -21.80 0.96 -26.08
CA LEU A 9 -20.74 0.10 -26.61
C LEU A 9 -21.23 -1.34 -26.72
N LYS A 10 -21.19 -1.91 -27.93
CA LYS A 10 -21.47 -3.32 -28.16
C LYS A 10 -20.36 -4.20 -27.57
N SER A 11 -20.77 -5.29 -26.94
CA SER A 11 -19.82 -6.29 -26.43
C SER A 11 -19.10 -6.98 -27.59
N PRO A 12 -17.77 -7.21 -27.50
CA PRO A 12 -17.04 -7.99 -28.48
C PRO A 12 -17.56 -9.42 -28.64
N VAL A 13 -18.22 -9.98 -27.62
CA VAL A 13 -18.73 -11.36 -27.61
C VAL A 13 -20.26 -11.45 -27.63
N GLY A 14 -20.95 -10.34 -27.91
CA GLY A 14 -22.40 -10.32 -28.03
C GLY A 14 -23.18 -10.34 -26.70
N ALA A 15 -22.54 -9.96 -25.59
CA ALA A 15 -23.27 -9.66 -24.36
C ALA A 15 -24.08 -8.34 -24.47
N GLU A 16 -24.90 -8.05 -23.47
CA GLU A 16 -25.66 -6.80 -23.38
C GLU A 16 -24.75 -5.57 -23.57
N PRO A 17 -25.13 -4.59 -24.41
CA PRO A 17 -24.32 -3.39 -24.61
C PRO A 17 -24.11 -2.60 -23.33
N ALA A 18 -22.92 -2.02 -23.15
CA ALA A 18 -22.65 -1.11 -22.05
C ALA A 18 -23.25 0.27 -22.38
N GLY A 19 -24.19 0.73 -21.54
CA GLY A 19 -24.86 2.02 -21.68
C GLY A 19 -24.28 3.09 -20.75
N TYR A 20 -24.05 4.28 -21.30
CA TYR A 20 -23.51 5.43 -20.57
C TYR A 20 -24.46 6.62 -20.72
N PRO A 21 -24.99 7.18 -19.62
CA PRO A 21 -25.88 8.33 -19.70
C PRO A 21 -25.12 9.59 -20.12
N TRP A 22 -25.81 10.52 -20.77
CA TRP A 22 -25.30 11.86 -21.04
C TRP A 22 -25.99 12.92 -20.16
N PRO A 23 -25.25 13.87 -19.54
CA PRO A 23 -23.80 14.04 -19.57
C PRO A 23 -23.06 12.90 -18.89
N LEU A 24 -21.85 12.60 -19.39
CA LEU A 24 -21.03 11.49 -18.90
C LEU A 24 -20.66 11.68 -17.42
N PRO A 25 -20.82 10.63 -16.58
CA PRO A 25 -20.50 10.74 -15.16
C PRO A 25 -19.00 10.92 -14.95
N VAL A 26 -18.68 11.69 -13.91
CA VAL A 26 -17.32 11.85 -13.37
C VAL A 26 -17.27 11.01 -12.11
N TYR A 27 -16.31 10.08 -12.04
CA TYR A 27 -16.20 9.13 -10.92
C TYR A 27 -15.35 9.73 -9.80
N ASP A 28 -14.20 10.32 -10.15
CA ASP A 28 -13.33 11.04 -9.23
C ASP A 28 -12.56 12.17 -9.94
N LYS A 29 -11.53 12.72 -9.29
CA LYS A 29 -10.72 13.83 -9.84
C LYS A 29 -9.93 13.46 -11.11
N HIS A 30 -9.68 12.18 -11.35
CA HIS A 30 -8.83 11.65 -12.40
C HIS A 30 -9.55 10.68 -13.36
N HIS A 31 -10.72 10.18 -13.00
CA HIS A 31 -11.50 9.21 -13.77
C HIS A 31 -12.88 9.74 -14.13
N ASP A 32 -13.20 9.70 -15.42
CA ASP A 32 -14.53 9.96 -15.95
C ASP A 32 -14.93 8.90 -16.98
N ALA A 33 -16.24 8.83 -17.29
CA ALA A 33 -16.77 7.85 -18.22
C ALA A 33 -16.30 8.06 -19.67
N ALA A 34 -15.85 9.26 -20.04
CA ALA A 34 -15.33 9.49 -21.39
C ALA A 34 -14.01 8.76 -21.61
N HIS A 35 -13.08 8.88 -20.65
CA HIS A 35 -11.82 8.14 -20.66
C HIS A 35 -12.06 6.63 -20.52
N GLU A 36 -13.03 6.21 -19.71
CA GLU A 36 -13.40 4.78 -19.61
C GLU A 36 -13.88 4.21 -20.96
N ILE A 37 -14.72 4.93 -21.70
CA ILE A 37 -15.18 4.53 -23.05
C ILE A 37 -13.98 4.37 -23.99
N ILE A 38 -13.07 5.35 -24.01
CA ILE A 38 -11.89 5.33 -24.88
C ILE A 38 -10.98 4.15 -24.54
N GLU A 39 -10.67 3.94 -23.26
CA GLU A 39 -9.83 2.82 -22.83
C GLU A 39 -10.52 1.47 -23.06
N THR A 40 -11.84 1.37 -22.88
CA THR A 40 -12.61 0.16 -23.21
C THR A 40 -12.45 -0.20 -24.68
N ILE A 41 -12.64 0.77 -25.59
CA ILE A 41 -12.44 0.57 -27.03
C ILE A 41 -11.00 0.14 -27.33
N ARG A 42 -10.01 0.80 -26.72
CA ARG A 42 -8.59 0.49 -26.89
C ARG A 42 -8.28 -0.95 -26.46
N TRP A 43 -8.77 -1.39 -25.31
CA TRP A 43 -8.54 -2.75 -24.82
C TRP A 43 -9.22 -3.82 -25.68
N VAL A 44 -10.41 -3.54 -26.22
CA VAL A 44 -11.06 -4.46 -27.17
C VAL A 44 -10.27 -4.53 -28.49
N CYS A 45 -9.63 -3.43 -28.93
CA CYS A 45 -8.72 -3.46 -30.08
C CYS A 45 -7.49 -4.32 -29.81
N GLU A 46 -6.91 -4.29 -28.61
CA GLU A 46 -5.78 -5.18 -28.26
C GLU A 46 -6.18 -6.67 -28.26
N GLU A 47 -7.45 -6.96 -27.95
CA GLU A 47 -7.99 -8.34 -27.96
C GLU A 47 -8.35 -8.84 -29.37
N ILE A 48 -8.76 -7.94 -30.27
CA ILE A 48 -9.21 -8.27 -31.63
C ILE A 48 -8.37 -7.51 -32.66
N PRO A 49 -7.32 -8.14 -33.24
CA PRO A 49 -6.45 -7.49 -34.22
C PRO A 49 -7.18 -6.89 -35.43
N ASP A 50 -8.21 -7.56 -35.93
CA ASP A 50 -9.03 -7.07 -37.05
C ASP A 50 -9.78 -5.77 -36.69
N LEU A 51 -10.22 -5.64 -35.44
CA LEU A 51 -10.84 -4.42 -34.93
C LEU A 51 -9.82 -3.30 -34.81
N LYS A 52 -8.61 -3.63 -34.32
CA LYS A 52 -7.51 -2.67 -34.24
C LYS A 52 -7.20 -2.06 -35.61
N LEU A 53 -7.11 -2.86 -36.66
CA LEU A 53 -6.93 -2.35 -38.04
C LEU A 53 -8.10 -1.47 -38.51
N ALA A 54 -9.34 -1.84 -38.19
CA ALA A 54 -10.52 -1.05 -38.55
C ALA A 54 -10.58 0.30 -37.82
N MET A 55 -10.01 0.37 -36.61
CA MET A 55 -9.99 1.55 -35.76
C MET A 55 -8.73 2.40 -35.98
N GLU A 56 -7.55 1.82 -36.21
CA GLU A 56 -6.25 2.50 -36.40
C GLU A 56 -6.24 3.53 -37.52
N ASN A 57 -6.99 3.29 -38.60
CA ASN A 57 -7.16 4.26 -39.69
C ASN A 57 -7.86 5.57 -39.27
N TYR A 58 -8.35 5.65 -38.03
CA TYR A 58 -9.18 6.75 -37.53
C TYR A 58 -8.98 7.11 -36.04
N VAL A 59 -8.29 6.29 -35.26
CA VAL A 59 -7.98 6.52 -33.82
C VAL A 59 -7.01 7.70 -33.61
N LEU A 60 -6.45 8.26 -34.69
CA LEU A 60 -5.62 9.47 -34.66
C LEU A 60 -6.42 10.79 -34.70
N ILE A 61 -7.74 10.76 -34.53
CA ILE A 61 -8.58 11.98 -34.50
C ILE A 61 -8.78 12.39 -33.05
N ASP A 62 -8.40 13.63 -32.70
CA ASP A 62 -8.70 14.25 -31.41
C ASP A 62 -10.23 14.23 -31.17
N TYR A 63 -10.71 13.32 -30.34
CA TYR A 63 -12.10 13.29 -29.91
C TYR A 63 -12.31 14.27 -28.77
N ASP A 64 -13.24 15.20 -28.94
CA ASP A 64 -13.69 16.07 -27.85
C ASP A 64 -14.55 15.27 -26.87
N THR A 65 -14.00 14.98 -25.68
CA THR A 65 -14.68 14.25 -24.61
C THR A 65 -15.83 15.02 -23.97
N LYS A 66 -15.97 16.32 -24.27
CA LYS A 66 -17.06 17.18 -23.78
C LYS A 66 -18.21 17.32 -24.77
N SER A 67 -18.05 16.84 -26.01
CA SER A 67 -19.08 16.91 -27.05
C SER A 67 -19.79 15.56 -27.23
N PHE A 68 -21.12 15.58 -27.11
CA PHE A 68 -21.95 14.38 -27.32
C PHE A 68 -21.77 13.82 -28.73
N GLU A 69 -21.83 14.67 -29.76
CA GLU A 69 -21.69 14.23 -31.15
C GLU A 69 -20.33 13.59 -31.41
N SER A 70 -19.27 14.13 -30.80
CA SER A 70 -17.92 13.58 -30.93
C SER A 70 -17.84 12.17 -30.35
N MET A 71 -18.31 11.99 -29.09
CA MET A 71 -18.31 10.70 -28.42
C MET A 71 -19.28 9.69 -29.05
N GLN A 72 -20.42 10.16 -29.58
CA GLN A 72 -21.37 9.33 -30.31
C GLN A 72 -20.76 8.80 -31.61
N ARG A 73 -20.07 9.66 -32.39
CA ARG A 73 -19.37 9.21 -33.61
C ARG A 73 -18.33 8.14 -33.31
N LEU A 74 -17.60 8.27 -32.19
CA LEU A 74 -16.65 7.25 -31.73
C LEU A 74 -17.37 5.92 -31.43
N CYS A 75 -18.43 5.95 -30.60
CA CYS A 75 -19.20 4.77 -30.23
C CYS A 75 -19.85 4.10 -31.45
N ASP A 76 -20.48 4.86 -32.33
CA ASP A 76 -21.12 4.35 -33.54
C ASP A 76 -20.12 3.68 -34.48
N LYS A 77 -18.91 4.24 -34.58
CA LYS A 77 -17.85 3.66 -35.39
C LYS A 77 -17.38 2.33 -34.82
N TYR A 78 -17.09 2.28 -33.52
CA TYR A 78 -16.75 1.06 -32.82
C TYR A 78 -17.85 0.01 -33.00
N ASN A 79 -19.11 0.38 -32.80
CA ASN A 79 -20.25 -0.53 -32.93
C ASN A 79 -20.40 -1.11 -34.34
N ARG A 80 -20.22 -0.29 -35.40
CA ARG A 80 -20.22 -0.78 -36.79
C ARG A 80 -19.05 -1.72 -37.08
N ALA A 81 -17.88 -1.45 -36.50
CA ALA A 81 -16.73 -2.33 -36.64
C ALA A 81 -16.99 -3.67 -35.94
N ILE A 82 -17.54 -3.65 -34.72
CA ILE A 82 -17.97 -4.87 -34.01
C ILE A 82 -19.00 -5.66 -34.82
N ASP A 83 -20.01 -5.01 -35.41
CA ASP A 83 -20.98 -5.70 -36.28
C ASP A 83 -20.28 -6.39 -37.46
N SER A 84 -19.30 -5.72 -38.07
CA SER A 84 -18.51 -6.28 -39.18
C SER A 84 -17.67 -7.49 -38.73
N ILE A 85 -17.07 -7.42 -37.54
CA ILE A 85 -16.34 -8.55 -36.93
C ILE A 85 -17.28 -9.73 -36.63
N HIS A 86 -18.47 -9.47 -36.09
CA HIS A 86 -19.45 -10.53 -35.85
C HIS A 86 -19.93 -11.20 -37.15
N GLN A 87 -20.04 -10.45 -38.24
CA GLN A 87 -20.31 -11.04 -39.56
C GLN A 87 -19.12 -11.84 -40.09
N LEU A 88 -17.89 -11.35 -39.90
CA LEU A 88 -16.67 -12.06 -40.29
C LEU A 88 -16.56 -13.43 -39.57
N TRP A 89 -16.90 -13.48 -38.28
CA TRP A 89 -16.92 -14.72 -37.48
C TRP A 89 -18.06 -15.68 -37.80
N LYS A 90 -19.09 -15.25 -38.54
CA LYS A 90 -20.09 -16.17 -39.11
C LYS A 90 -19.59 -16.87 -40.38
N GLY A 91 -18.51 -16.37 -40.98
CA GLY A 91 -17.85 -16.97 -42.13
C GLY A 91 -16.83 -18.04 -41.73
N THR A 92 -15.71 -18.09 -42.46
CA THR A 92 -14.62 -19.06 -42.20
C THR A 92 -13.61 -18.60 -41.15
N THR A 93 -13.65 -17.33 -40.75
CA THR A 93 -12.72 -16.75 -39.77
C THR A 93 -13.06 -17.26 -38.37
N GLN A 94 -12.06 -17.79 -37.66
CA GLN A 94 -12.28 -18.27 -36.31
C GLN A 94 -12.62 -17.11 -35.36
N PRO A 95 -13.67 -17.24 -34.54
CA PRO A 95 -14.00 -16.24 -33.54
C PRO A 95 -12.92 -16.15 -32.46
N MET A 96 -12.92 -15.05 -31.71
CA MET A 96 -12.08 -14.91 -30.53
C MET A 96 -12.29 -16.10 -29.57
N LYS A 97 -11.20 -16.66 -29.06
CA LYS A 97 -11.26 -17.75 -28.08
C LYS A 97 -11.90 -17.24 -26.78
N LEU A 98 -13.16 -17.63 -26.56
CA LEU A 98 -13.90 -17.37 -25.33
C LEU A 98 -13.27 -18.11 -24.14
N ASN A 99 -13.62 -17.67 -22.93
CA ASN A 99 -13.23 -18.30 -21.66
C ASN A 99 -11.72 -18.31 -21.38
N LYS A 100 -10.96 -17.43 -22.03
CA LYS A 100 -9.59 -17.13 -21.63
C LYS A 100 -9.59 -16.16 -20.44
N ARG A 101 -8.56 -16.27 -19.61
CA ARG A 101 -8.23 -15.26 -18.60
C ARG A 101 -7.85 -13.93 -19.27
N PRO A 102 -8.14 -12.78 -18.65
CA PRO A 102 -7.70 -11.47 -19.14
C PRO A 102 -6.18 -11.33 -19.02
N SER A 103 -5.56 -10.52 -19.88
CA SER A 103 -4.18 -10.08 -19.67
C SER A 103 -4.09 -9.15 -18.46
N ASN A 104 -2.91 -9.00 -17.86
CA ASN A 104 -2.73 -8.10 -16.69
C ASN A 104 -3.18 -6.66 -16.98
N GLY A 105 -2.93 -6.16 -18.19
CA GLY A 105 -3.37 -4.82 -18.58
C GLY A 105 -4.89 -4.71 -18.70
N LEU A 106 -5.54 -5.66 -19.36
CA LEU A 106 -7.00 -5.71 -19.47
C LEU A 106 -7.65 -5.89 -18.09
N LEU A 107 -7.08 -6.74 -17.23
CA LEU A 107 -7.61 -6.96 -15.89
C LEU A 107 -7.56 -5.70 -15.03
N ARG A 108 -6.47 -4.91 -15.13
CA ARG A 108 -6.37 -3.61 -14.45
C ARG A 108 -7.49 -2.67 -14.90
N HIS A 109 -7.74 -2.60 -16.21
CA HIS A 109 -8.82 -1.80 -16.77
C HIS A 109 -10.19 -2.25 -16.27
N ILE A 110 -10.47 -3.56 -16.32
CA ILE A 110 -11.73 -4.14 -15.83
C ILE A 110 -11.95 -3.80 -14.35
N LEU A 111 -10.93 -3.97 -13.50
CA LEU A 111 -11.06 -3.69 -12.07
C LEU A 111 -11.28 -2.19 -11.80
N GLN A 112 -10.61 -1.30 -12.53
CA GLN A 112 -10.86 0.14 -12.43
C GLN A 112 -12.29 0.50 -12.86
N GLN A 113 -12.77 -0.07 -13.96
CA GLN A 113 -14.13 0.09 -14.45
C GLN A 113 -15.15 -0.43 -13.43
N VAL A 114 -14.92 -1.60 -12.84
CA VAL A 114 -15.77 -2.16 -11.78
C VAL A 114 -15.80 -1.24 -10.56
N TYR A 115 -14.65 -0.71 -10.13
CA TYR A 115 -14.56 0.25 -9.02
C TYR A 115 -15.36 1.52 -9.30
N ASN A 116 -15.15 2.13 -10.47
CA ASN A 116 -15.84 3.36 -10.88
C ASN A 116 -17.36 3.23 -10.86
N HIS A 117 -17.90 2.07 -11.27
CA HIS A 117 -19.34 1.82 -11.29
C HIS A 117 -19.91 1.36 -9.94
N SER A 118 -19.07 1.00 -8.97
CA SER A 118 -19.49 0.45 -7.69
C SER A 118 -19.30 1.42 -6.52
N VAL A 119 -18.14 2.07 -6.44
CA VAL A 119 -17.76 2.97 -5.34
C VAL A 119 -18.17 4.39 -5.70
N THR A 120 -19.38 4.75 -5.29
CA THR A 120 -19.98 6.07 -5.58
C THR A 120 -19.43 7.20 -4.74
N ASP A 121 -18.86 6.89 -3.57
CA ASP A 121 -18.37 7.89 -2.60
C ASP A 121 -17.10 7.36 -1.91
N PRO A 122 -15.92 7.50 -2.55
CA PRO A 122 -14.67 6.99 -2.01
C PRO A 122 -14.29 7.59 -0.65
N GLU A 123 -14.78 8.79 -0.32
CA GLU A 123 -14.49 9.42 0.99
C GLU A 123 -15.08 8.61 2.15
N LYS A 124 -16.19 7.90 1.93
CA LYS A 124 -16.78 7.02 2.95
C LYS A 124 -15.90 5.83 3.31
N LEU A 125 -15.02 5.39 2.41
CA LEU A 125 -14.05 4.34 2.71
C LEU A 125 -12.96 4.83 3.70
N ASN A 126 -12.77 6.14 3.81
CA ASN A 126 -11.84 6.75 4.77
C ASN A 126 -12.48 7.02 6.15
N ASN A 127 -13.79 6.74 6.31
CA ASN A 127 -14.51 6.95 7.56
C ASN A 127 -14.39 5.73 8.49
N TYR A 128 -13.21 5.56 9.07
CA TYR A 128 -12.94 4.54 10.08
C TYR A 128 -12.41 5.17 11.37
N GLU A 129 -12.61 4.50 12.51
CA GLU A 129 -11.98 4.93 13.75
C GLU A 129 -10.45 4.85 13.62
N PRO A 130 -9.69 5.94 13.85
CA PRO A 130 -8.23 5.89 13.80
C PRO A 130 -7.70 4.82 14.75
N PHE A 131 -6.78 3.98 14.28
CA PHE A 131 -6.19 2.85 15.02
C PHE A 131 -7.12 1.66 15.28
N SER A 132 -8.26 1.56 14.59
CA SER A 132 -9.08 0.35 14.58
C SER A 132 -8.65 -0.63 13.47
N PRO A 133 -9.05 -1.92 13.55
CA PRO A 133 -8.87 -2.87 12.45
C PRO A 133 -9.67 -2.53 11.19
N GLU A 134 -10.55 -1.52 11.23
CA GLU A 134 -11.44 -1.13 10.12
C GLU A 134 -10.79 -0.09 9.18
N VAL A 135 -9.52 0.23 9.39
CA VAL A 135 -8.74 1.15 8.53
C VAL A 135 -8.63 0.56 7.12
N TYR A 136 -9.31 1.20 6.18
CA TYR A 136 -9.25 0.82 4.77
C TYR A 136 -7.89 1.20 4.18
N GLY A 137 -7.15 0.21 3.68
CA GLY A 137 -5.88 0.39 2.99
C GLY A 137 -5.93 -0.23 1.61
N GLU A 138 -6.07 0.60 0.57
CA GLU A 138 -6.08 0.09 -0.81
C GLU A 138 -4.75 -0.59 -1.14
N THR A 139 -4.84 -1.87 -1.49
CA THR A 139 -3.71 -2.64 -2.01
C THR A 139 -3.59 -2.39 -3.50
N SER A 140 -2.43 -1.94 -3.97
CA SER A 140 -2.19 -1.63 -5.37
C SER A 140 -2.23 -2.88 -6.26
N PHE A 141 -2.76 -2.74 -7.48
CA PHE A 141 -2.83 -3.83 -8.47
C PHE A 141 -1.48 -4.52 -8.71
N ASP A 142 -0.41 -3.75 -8.86
CA ASP A 142 0.94 -4.27 -9.17
C ASP A 142 1.49 -5.17 -8.07
N LEU A 143 1.16 -4.85 -6.82
CA LEU A 143 1.55 -5.64 -5.66
C LEU A 143 0.80 -6.97 -5.62
N VAL A 144 -0.50 -6.97 -5.88
CA VAL A 144 -1.27 -8.21 -5.95
C VAL A 144 -0.78 -9.08 -7.10
N ALA A 145 -0.41 -8.49 -8.24
CA ALA A 145 0.17 -9.22 -9.36
C ALA A 145 1.51 -9.89 -8.98
N GLN A 146 2.39 -9.18 -8.27
CA GLN A 146 3.62 -9.77 -7.75
C GLN A 146 3.33 -10.90 -6.75
N ILE A 147 2.35 -10.73 -5.86
CA ILE A 147 1.94 -11.77 -4.92
C ILE A 147 1.45 -13.01 -5.67
N ILE A 148 0.65 -12.84 -6.73
CA ILE A 148 0.20 -13.94 -7.58
C ILE A 148 1.38 -14.70 -8.20
N ASP A 149 2.38 -13.98 -8.74
CA ASP A 149 3.55 -14.57 -9.38
C ASP A 149 4.43 -15.34 -8.38
N GLU A 150 4.59 -14.84 -7.15
CA GLU A 150 5.41 -15.47 -6.09
C GLU A 150 4.72 -16.66 -5.42
N MET A 151 3.38 -16.71 -5.42
CA MET A 151 2.65 -17.72 -4.65
C MET A 151 2.44 -19.05 -5.37
N GLU A 152 2.62 -19.10 -6.70
CA GLU A 152 2.43 -20.29 -7.55
C GLU A 152 1.15 -21.07 -7.17
N MET A 153 -0.01 -20.44 -7.32
CA MET A 153 -1.28 -21.01 -6.86
C MET A 153 -1.79 -22.13 -7.80
N MET A 154 -2.20 -23.25 -7.22
CA MET A 154 -2.64 -24.46 -7.93
C MET A 154 -4.16 -24.66 -7.90
N GLU A 155 -4.69 -25.64 -8.64
CA GLU A 155 -6.13 -25.88 -8.76
C GLU A 155 -6.78 -26.38 -7.46
N GLU A 156 -6.05 -27.10 -6.63
CA GLU A 156 -6.51 -27.56 -5.32
C GLU A 156 -6.49 -26.47 -4.23
N ASP A 157 -5.82 -25.34 -4.48
CA ASP A 157 -5.67 -24.31 -3.47
C ASP A 157 -6.97 -23.56 -3.20
N THR A 158 -7.11 -23.08 -1.96
CA THR A 158 -8.15 -22.13 -1.57
C THR A 158 -7.50 -20.83 -1.14
N PHE A 159 -8.02 -19.72 -1.65
CA PHE A 159 -7.53 -18.37 -1.35
C PHE A 159 -8.53 -17.62 -0.46
N VAL A 160 -8.03 -16.94 0.57
CA VAL A 160 -8.85 -16.09 1.45
C VAL A 160 -8.17 -14.73 1.66
N ASP A 161 -8.93 -13.66 1.48
CA ASP A 161 -8.57 -12.30 1.89
C ASP A 161 -9.30 -11.92 3.20
N LEU A 162 -8.53 -11.72 4.27
CA LEU A 162 -9.04 -11.37 5.61
C LEU A 162 -9.06 -9.84 5.78
N GLY A 163 -10.26 -9.26 5.86
CA GLY A 163 -10.43 -7.80 5.81
C GLY A 163 -10.38 -7.30 4.36
N SER A 164 -11.20 -7.92 3.50
CA SER A 164 -11.11 -7.77 2.05
C SER A 164 -11.56 -6.40 1.51
N GLY A 165 -12.09 -5.52 2.35
CA GLY A 165 -12.59 -4.21 1.95
C GLY A 165 -13.68 -4.33 0.89
N VAL A 166 -13.51 -3.62 -0.23
CA VAL A 166 -14.44 -3.70 -1.38
C VAL A 166 -14.23 -4.96 -2.25
N GLY A 167 -13.28 -5.83 -1.91
CA GLY A 167 -13.05 -7.12 -2.55
C GLY A 167 -12.10 -7.13 -3.75
N GLN A 168 -11.40 -6.02 -4.04
CA GLN A 168 -10.55 -5.88 -5.24
C GLN A 168 -9.45 -6.95 -5.39
N VAL A 169 -8.84 -7.37 -4.27
CA VAL A 169 -7.76 -8.38 -4.28
C VAL A 169 -8.33 -9.73 -4.69
N VAL A 170 -9.45 -10.14 -4.08
CA VAL A 170 -10.15 -11.39 -4.41
C VAL A 170 -10.52 -11.43 -5.90
N LEU A 171 -11.09 -10.35 -6.43
CA LEU A 171 -11.48 -10.27 -7.83
C LEU A 171 -10.26 -10.39 -8.77
N GLN A 172 -9.16 -9.72 -8.44
CA GLN A 172 -7.92 -9.81 -9.22
C GLN A 172 -7.35 -11.22 -9.22
N VAL A 173 -7.22 -11.83 -8.05
CA VAL A 173 -6.65 -13.17 -7.89
C VAL A 173 -7.53 -14.22 -8.57
N ALA A 174 -8.86 -14.12 -8.43
CA ALA A 174 -9.82 -15.00 -9.12
C ALA A 174 -9.76 -14.86 -10.65
N ALA A 175 -9.45 -13.66 -11.16
CA ALA A 175 -9.29 -13.42 -12.59
C ALA A 175 -7.91 -13.81 -13.14
N ALA A 176 -6.92 -14.10 -12.29
CA ALA A 176 -5.56 -14.40 -12.71
C ALA A 176 -5.18 -15.87 -12.49
N THR A 177 -5.66 -16.49 -11.41
CA THR A 177 -5.18 -17.80 -10.92
C THR A 177 -6.25 -18.89 -11.02
N ASN A 178 -5.86 -20.16 -10.84
CA ASN A 178 -6.71 -21.34 -11.04
C ASN A 178 -7.20 -22.02 -9.74
N CYS A 179 -7.14 -21.37 -8.59
CA CYS A 179 -7.59 -21.93 -7.31
C CYS A 179 -9.03 -22.46 -7.36
N LYS A 180 -9.29 -23.44 -6.49
CA LYS A 180 -10.60 -24.07 -6.32
C LYS A 180 -11.69 -23.05 -5.99
N HIS A 181 -11.40 -22.16 -5.04
CA HIS A 181 -12.32 -21.12 -4.59
C HIS A 181 -11.58 -19.93 -3.98
N TYR A 182 -12.17 -18.75 -4.08
CA TYR A 182 -11.66 -17.51 -3.49
C TYR A 182 -12.68 -16.88 -2.55
N TYR A 183 -12.25 -16.48 -1.36
CA TYR A 183 -13.11 -15.82 -0.39
C TYR A 183 -12.56 -14.45 -0.01
N GLY A 184 -13.44 -13.48 0.17
CA GLY A 184 -13.15 -12.21 0.82
C GLY A 184 -14.13 -12.00 1.95
N VAL A 185 -13.62 -11.73 3.15
CA VAL A 185 -14.44 -11.42 4.31
C VAL A 185 -14.17 -10.01 4.79
N GLU A 186 -15.23 -9.23 4.92
CA GLU A 186 -15.17 -7.85 5.40
C GLU A 186 -16.20 -7.63 6.52
N LYS A 187 -15.75 -7.00 7.60
CA LYS A 187 -16.58 -6.74 8.78
C LYS A 187 -17.34 -5.42 8.65
N ALA A 188 -16.70 -4.39 8.13
CA ALA A 188 -17.23 -3.05 8.05
C ALA A 188 -18.35 -2.93 7.00
N ASP A 189 -19.45 -2.29 7.39
CA ASP A 189 -20.69 -2.23 6.63
C ASP A 189 -20.54 -1.53 5.27
N ILE A 190 -19.82 -0.41 5.24
CA ILE A 190 -19.63 0.42 4.05
C ILE A 190 -18.86 -0.36 2.96
N PRO A 191 -17.63 -0.84 3.21
CA PRO A 191 -16.90 -1.60 2.20
C PRO A 191 -17.60 -2.90 1.81
N ALA A 192 -18.24 -3.61 2.74
CA ALA A 192 -19.02 -4.81 2.42
C ALA A 192 -20.21 -4.51 1.48
N THR A 193 -20.91 -3.39 1.69
CA THR A 193 -22.01 -2.95 0.79
C THR A 193 -21.48 -2.62 -0.60
N TYR A 194 -20.33 -1.96 -0.71
CA TYR A 194 -19.68 -1.74 -2.00
C TYR A 194 -19.22 -3.05 -2.66
N ALA A 195 -18.72 -4.01 -1.88
CA ALA A 195 -18.31 -5.32 -2.37
C ALA A 195 -19.44 -6.09 -3.07
N GLU A 196 -20.70 -5.97 -2.59
CA GLU A 196 -21.86 -6.56 -3.27
C GLU A 196 -22.09 -5.97 -4.68
N THR A 197 -21.79 -4.68 -4.86
CA THR A 197 -21.91 -4.00 -6.16
C THR A 197 -20.71 -4.34 -7.05
N MET A 198 -19.50 -4.37 -6.47
CA MET A 198 -18.28 -4.83 -7.13
C MET A 198 -18.45 -6.24 -7.70
N ASP A 199 -19.07 -7.16 -6.95
CA ASP A 199 -19.36 -8.52 -7.41
C ASP A 199 -20.24 -8.53 -8.69
N LYS A 200 -21.35 -7.79 -8.66
CA LYS A 200 -22.29 -7.70 -9.79
C LYS A 200 -21.63 -7.09 -11.03
N GLU A 201 -20.93 -5.98 -10.84
CA GLU A 201 -20.23 -5.26 -11.90
C GLU A 201 -19.09 -6.10 -12.48
N PHE A 202 -18.31 -6.78 -11.65
CA PHE A 202 -17.22 -7.65 -12.11
C PHE A 202 -17.72 -8.79 -12.98
N LYS A 203 -18.76 -9.53 -12.54
CA LYS A 203 -19.38 -10.59 -13.34
C LYS A 203 -19.92 -10.05 -14.67
N LYS A 204 -20.57 -8.88 -14.65
CA LYS A 204 -21.09 -8.21 -15.84
C LYS A 204 -19.97 -7.90 -16.83
N TRP A 205 -18.90 -7.23 -16.38
CA TRP A 205 -17.80 -6.82 -17.24
C TRP A 205 -16.96 -8.00 -17.74
N MET A 206 -16.66 -8.98 -16.90
CA MET A 206 -15.97 -10.21 -17.33
C MET A 206 -16.75 -10.93 -18.44
N LYS A 207 -18.07 -11.04 -18.31
CA LYS A 207 -18.95 -11.56 -19.37
C LYS A 207 -18.95 -10.67 -20.60
N TRP A 208 -18.97 -9.34 -20.43
CA TRP A 208 -18.95 -8.38 -21.53
C TRP A 208 -17.69 -8.48 -22.40
N TYR A 209 -16.51 -8.69 -21.81
CA TYR A 209 -15.26 -8.94 -22.53
C TYR A 209 -15.07 -10.41 -22.95
N GLY A 210 -15.93 -11.32 -22.51
CA GLY A 210 -15.83 -12.77 -22.80
C GLY A 210 -14.68 -13.47 -22.06
N LYS A 211 -14.34 -12.99 -20.86
CA LYS A 211 -13.22 -13.47 -20.05
C LYS A 211 -13.68 -14.37 -18.91
N LYS A 212 -12.85 -15.36 -18.57
CA LYS A 212 -13.07 -16.29 -17.46
C LYS A 212 -12.45 -15.77 -16.17
N HIS A 213 -13.14 -16.00 -15.05
CA HIS A 213 -12.61 -15.92 -13.69
C HIS A 213 -12.91 -17.23 -12.94
N GLY A 214 -12.24 -17.47 -11.81
CA GLY A 214 -12.56 -18.55 -10.88
C GLY A 214 -13.79 -18.26 -10.01
N GLU A 215 -14.28 -19.26 -9.30
CA GLU A 215 -15.43 -19.11 -8.40
C GLU A 215 -15.03 -18.41 -7.11
N TYR A 216 -15.68 -17.29 -6.81
CA TYR A 216 -15.36 -16.48 -5.64
C TYR A 216 -16.61 -16.09 -4.85
N THR A 217 -16.42 -15.71 -3.59
CA THR A 217 -17.47 -15.25 -2.69
C THR A 217 -16.95 -14.08 -1.86
N LEU A 218 -17.63 -12.94 -1.93
CA LEU A 218 -17.41 -11.78 -1.05
C LEU A 218 -18.51 -11.79 -0.01
N GLU A 219 -18.14 -11.88 1.26
CA GLU A 219 -19.09 -12.03 2.36
C GLU A 219 -18.85 -11.00 3.46
N ARG A 220 -19.97 -10.51 4.02
CA ARG A 220 -19.94 -9.68 5.20
C ARG A 220 -19.81 -10.57 6.44
N GLY A 221 -18.75 -10.40 7.20
CA GLY A 221 -18.48 -11.25 8.35
C GLY A 221 -17.27 -10.83 9.16
N ASP A 222 -17.12 -11.43 10.34
CA ASP A 222 -15.95 -11.25 11.20
C ASP A 222 -15.02 -12.45 11.05
N PHE A 223 -13.81 -12.25 10.52
CA PHE A 223 -12.81 -13.30 10.37
C PHE A 223 -12.30 -13.86 11.71
N LEU A 224 -12.64 -13.22 12.84
CA LEU A 224 -12.37 -13.72 14.18
C LEU A 224 -13.51 -14.58 14.74
N SER A 225 -14.57 -14.85 13.99
CA SER A 225 -15.63 -15.76 14.42
C SER A 225 -15.15 -17.22 14.50
N GLU A 226 -15.89 -18.07 15.23
CA GLU A 226 -15.60 -19.51 15.29
C GLU A 226 -15.82 -20.21 13.94
N GLU A 227 -16.71 -19.71 13.09
CA GLU A 227 -16.88 -20.22 11.72
C GLU A 227 -15.58 -20.06 10.92
N TRP A 228 -14.99 -18.87 10.99
CA TRP A 228 -13.76 -18.55 10.26
C TRP A 228 -12.53 -19.26 10.78
N LYS A 229 -12.54 -19.70 12.04
CA LYS A 229 -11.45 -20.49 12.62
C LYS A 229 -11.23 -21.80 11.86
N GLU A 230 -12.31 -22.54 11.55
CA GLU A 230 -12.23 -23.78 10.79
C GLU A 230 -11.90 -23.52 9.31
N ARG A 231 -12.49 -22.46 8.73
CA ARG A 231 -12.21 -22.07 7.33
C ARG A 231 -10.74 -21.68 7.14
N ILE A 232 -10.18 -20.89 8.05
CA ILE A 232 -8.76 -20.50 8.05
C ILE A 232 -7.87 -21.74 8.17
N ALA A 233 -8.18 -22.69 9.06
CA ALA A 233 -7.40 -23.91 9.22
C ALA A 233 -7.33 -24.77 7.95
N ASN A 234 -8.40 -24.74 7.13
CA ASN A 234 -8.50 -25.47 5.88
C ASN A 234 -8.04 -24.69 4.64
N THR A 235 -7.66 -23.42 4.80
CA THR A 235 -7.23 -22.56 3.69
C THR A 235 -5.75 -22.77 3.36
N SER A 236 -5.41 -22.89 2.08
CA SER A 236 -4.02 -23.00 1.62
C SER A 236 -3.31 -21.64 1.61
N ILE A 237 -4.01 -20.60 1.14
CA ILE A 237 -3.43 -19.29 0.88
C ILE A 237 -4.25 -18.20 1.55
N ILE A 238 -3.61 -17.41 2.40
CA ILE A 238 -4.21 -16.27 3.08
C ILE A 238 -3.50 -14.98 2.66
N PHE A 239 -4.28 -13.98 2.31
CA PHE A 239 -3.84 -12.59 2.23
C PHE A 239 -4.48 -11.81 3.37
N VAL A 240 -3.71 -10.94 4.03
CA VAL A 240 -4.21 -10.08 5.10
C VAL A 240 -3.44 -8.76 5.15
N ASN A 241 -4.10 -7.65 4.85
CA ASN A 241 -3.51 -6.32 4.99
C ASN A 241 -3.59 -5.84 6.45
N ASN A 242 -2.79 -6.44 7.32
CA ASN A 242 -2.84 -6.16 8.76
C ASN A 242 -2.17 -4.84 9.20
N PHE A 243 -1.78 -3.93 8.30
CA PHE A 243 -0.90 -2.79 8.61
C PHE A 243 -1.39 -1.94 9.79
N ALA A 244 -2.70 -1.70 9.85
CA ALA A 244 -3.35 -0.92 10.89
C ALA A 244 -3.96 -1.78 12.02
N PHE A 245 -3.88 -3.11 11.94
CA PHE A 245 -4.43 -3.99 12.98
C PHE A 245 -3.65 -3.83 14.28
N GLY A 246 -4.38 -3.79 15.39
CA GLY A 246 -3.80 -3.75 16.73
C GLY A 246 -3.18 -5.10 17.15
N PRO A 247 -2.31 -5.10 18.18
CA PRO A 247 -1.63 -6.31 18.66
C PRO A 247 -2.58 -7.45 19.06
N GLU A 248 -3.78 -7.12 19.55
CA GLU A 248 -4.79 -8.10 19.95
C GLU A 248 -5.32 -8.90 18.75
N VAL A 249 -5.66 -8.21 17.66
CA VAL A 249 -6.11 -8.86 16.42
C VAL A 249 -4.99 -9.70 15.82
N ASP A 250 -3.77 -9.17 15.79
CA ASP A 250 -2.60 -9.92 15.33
C ASP A 250 -2.36 -11.18 16.20
N HIS A 251 -2.60 -11.12 17.51
CA HIS A 251 -2.48 -12.28 18.40
C HIS A 251 -3.52 -13.37 18.09
N GLN A 252 -4.79 -12.98 17.96
CA GLN A 252 -5.88 -13.92 17.64
C GLN A 252 -5.76 -14.53 16.24
N LEU A 253 -5.19 -13.79 15.28
CA LEU A 253 -4.85 -14.31 13.96
C LEU A 253 -3.75 -15.37 14.06
N LYS A 254 -2.70 -15.16 14.88
CA LYS A 254 -1.64 -16.17 15.11
C LYS A 254 -2.22 -17.48 15.66
N GLU A 255 -3.16 -17.40 16.60
CA GLU A 255 -3.84 -18.59 17.14
C GLU A 255 -4.61 -19.37 16.07
N ARG A 256 -5.21 -18.68 15.09
CA ARG A 256 -5.90 -19.31 13.96
C ARG A 256 -4.91 -19.91 12.97
N PHE A 257 -3.85 -19.19 12.63
CA PHE A 257 -2.80 -19.65 11.72
C PHE A 257 -2.05 -20.87 12.25
N ALA A 258 -1.97 -21.05 13.57
CA ALA A 258 -1.38 -22.25 14.18
C ALA A 258 -2.05 -23.56 13.73
N ASN A 259 -3.32 -23.49 13.34
CA ASN A 259 -4.12 -24.62 12.88
C ASN A 259 -4.08 -24.85 11.37
N MET A 260 -3.40 -23.99 10.60
CA MET A 260 -3.25 -24.17 9.15
C MET A 260 -2.43 -25.41 8.81
N LYS A 261 -2.76 -26.06 7.69
CA LYS A 261 -2.03 -27.24 7.21
C LYS A 261 -0.59 -26.91 6.81
N GLU A 262 0.25 -27.95 6.78
CA GLU A 262 1.63 -27.86 6.32
C GLU A 262 1.71 -27.29 4.90
N GLY A 263 2.67 -26.41 4.63
CA GLY A 263 2.81 -25.73 3.35
C GLY A 263 1.86 -24.55 3.14
N GLY A 264 0.91 -24.30 4.05
CA GLY A 264 0.03 -23.13 3.99
C GLY A 264 0.81 -21.82 3.92
N LYS A 265 0.34 -20.86 3.12
CA LYS A 265 1.02 -19.60 2.85
C LYS A 265 0.18 -18.41 3.36
N ILE A 266 0.82 -17.46 4.03
CA ILE A 266 0.18 -16.23 4.51
C ILE A 266 0.99 -15.03 4.02
N VAL A 267 0.36 -14.14 3.27
CA VAL A 267 0.93 -12.88 2.82
C VAL A 267 0.34 -11.74 3.62
N SER A 268 1.20 -10.95 4.25
CA SER A 268 0.78 -9.83 5.09
C SER A 268 1.67 -8.61 4.98
N SER A 269 1.12 -7.44 5.34
CA SER A 269 1.84 -6.15 5.33
C SER A 269 2.74 -5.93 6.56
N LYS A 270 2.46 -6.62 7.68
CA LYS A 270 3.35 -6.75 8.84
C LYS A 270 3.65 -8.22 9.12
N PRO A 271 4.89 -8.58 9.49
CA PRO A 271 5.26 -9.96 9.76
C PRO A 271 4.63 -10.45 11.08
N PHE A 272 4.12 -11.69 11.10
CA PHE A 272 3.58 -12.32 12.31
C PHE A 272 4.66 -12.93 13.21
N ALA A 273 5.84 -13.21 12.65
CA ALA A 273 7.03 -13.67 13.36
C ALA A 273 8.30 -12.96 12.85
N PRO A 274 9.35 -12.81 13.67
CA PRO A 274 10.62 -12.25 13.22
C PRO A 274 11.23 -13.04 12.05
N LEU A 275 11.79 -12.35 11.06
CA LEU A 275 12.41 -12.99 9.89
C LEU A 275 13.61 -13.88 10.27
N ASN A 276 14.35 -13.48 11.28
CA ASN A 276 15.50 -14.20 11.83
C ASN A 276 15.17 -14.97 13.12
N PHE A 277 13.94 -15.49 13.22
CA PHE A 277 13.48 -16.22 14.39
C PHE A 277 14.37 -17.45 14.68
N ARG A 278 14.73 -17.63 15.96
CA ARG A 278 15.49 -18.79 16.43
C ARG A 278 14.73 -19.47 17.56
N ILE A 279 14.42 -20.74 17.37
CA ILE A 279 13.73 -21.57 18.36
C ILE A 279 14.61 -21.79 19.57
N ASN A 280 14.01 -21.68 20.74
CA ASN A 280 14.67 -21.72 22.02
C ASN A 280 13.65 -22.09 23.11
N SER A 281 14.09 -22.64 24.23
CA SER A 281 13.18 -23.12 25.30
C SER A 281 12.15 -22.12 25.84
N ARG A 282 12.35 -20.80 25.67
CA ARG A 282 11.42 -19.76 26.15
C ARG A 282 10.36 -19.35 25.13
N ASN A 283 10.59 -19.60 23.84
CA ASN A 283 9.70 -19.18 22.75
C ASN A 283 9.07 -20.38 22.00
N LEU A 284 8.96 -21.53 22.68
CA LEU A 284 8.42 -22.77 22.10
C LEU A 284 6.94 -22.69 21.72
N SER A 285 6.19 -21.79 22.35
CA SER A 285 4.77 -21.53 22.04
C SER A 285 4.57 -20.46 20.96
N ASP A 286 5.64 -19.80 20.50
CA ASP A 286 5.50 -18.72 19.53
C ASP A 286 5.22 -19.28 18.15
N ILE A 287 4.37 -18.59 17.39
CA ILE A 287 3.99 -18.98 16.03
C ILE A 287 5.20 -19.15 15.08
N GLY A 288 6.28 -18.41 15.32
CA GLY A 288 7.52 -18.51 14.53
C GLY A 288 8.21 -19.86 14.59
N THR A 289 7.82 -20.74 15.52
CA THR A 289 8.34 -22.12 15.60
C THR A 289 7.85 -23.02 14.48
N ILE A 290 6.74 -22.67 13.83
CA ILE A 290 6.09 -23.49 12.80
C ILE A 290 5.98 -22.77 11.44
N MET A 291 6.69 -21.65 11.24
CA MET A 291 6.64 -20.95 9.96
C MET A 291 7.97 -20.31 9.59
N ARG A 292 8.28 -20.32 8.29
CA ARG A 292 9.36 -19.52 7.68
C ARG A 292 8.79 -18.18 7.24
N VAL A 293 9.52 -17.09 7.47
CA VAL A 293 9.11 -15.74 7.10
C VAL A 293 10.15 -15.13 6.18
N VAL A 294 9.71 -14.66 5.02
CA VAL A 294 10.54 -13.95 4.05
C VAL A 294 9.89 -12.63 3.68
N GLU A 295 10.69 -11.58 3.51
CA GLU A 295 10.23 -10.30 2.96
C GLU A 295 10.19 -10.40 1.44
N LEU A 296 9.04 -10.07 0.84
CA LEU A 296 8.89 -9.97 -0.60
C LEU A 296 9.56 -8.70 -1.10
N SER A 297 10.21 -8.79 -2.26
CA SER A 297 10.97 -7.68 -2.83
C SER A 297 10.07 -6.45 -3.04
N PRO A 298 10.41 -5.27 -2.49
CA PRO A 298 9.57 -4.09 -2.62
C PRO A 298 9.48 -3.63 -4.09
N LEU A 299 8.25 -3.37 -4.56
CA LEU A 299 7.99 -2.87 -5.91
C LEU A 299 8.64 -1.51 -6.13
N ARG A 300 9.35 -1.37 -7.27
CA ARG A 300 9.82 -0.07 -7.75
C ARG A 300 8.61 0.78 -8.15
N GLY A 301 8.23 1.74 -7.30
CA GLY A 301 7.20 2.75 -7.61
C GLY A 301 5.94 2.70 -6.76
N SER A 302 5.76 1.67 -5.92
CA SER A 302 4.63 1.59 -4.98
C SER A 302 5.00 2.27 -3.67
N VAL A 303 4.59 3.52 -3.51
CA VAL A 303 4.72 4.27 -2.25
C VAL A 303 3.42 4.17 -1.46
N SER A 304 3.51 3.89 -0.16
CA SER A 304 2.36 4.12 0.74
C SER A 304 2.01 5.60 0.77
N TRP A 305 0.83 5.92 1.34
CA TRP A 305 0.49 7.27 1.81
C TRP A 305 1.56 7.90 2.73
N THR A 306 2.48 7.09 3.30
CA THR A 306 3.63 7.55 4.11
C THR A 306 4.90 7.87 3.29
N GLY A 307 4.89 7.68 1.97
CA GLY A 307 6.03 7.92 1.09
C GLY A 307 7.15 6.89 1.18
N LYS A 308 6.94 5.78 1.91
CA LYS A 308 7.88 4.66 2.02
C LYS A 308 7.45 3.48 1.14
N PRO A 309 8.42 2.71 0.58
CA PRO A 309 8.12 1.41 -0.03
C PRO A 309 7.37 0.55 0.98
N VAL A 310 6.28 -0.08 0.55
CA VAL A 310 5.53 -1.01 1.40
C VAL A 310 6.08 -2.40 1.15
N SER A 311 6.70 -2.98 2.17
CA SER A 311 7.12 -4.38 2.14
C SER A 311 5.95 -5.28 2.52
N TYR A 312 5.87 -6.42 1.85
CA TYR A 312 4.98 -7.53 2.23
C TYR A 312 5.82 -8.72 2.66
N TYR A 313 5.23 -9.59 3.46
CA TYR A 313 5.92 -10.72 4.08
C TYR A 313 5.16 -11.99 3.75
N LEU A 314 5.87 -12.96 3.18
CA LEU A 314 5.38 -14.29 2.93
C LEU A 314 5.77 -15.18 4.11
N HIS A 315 4.77 -15.81 4.71
CA HIS A 315 4.92 -16.81 5.74
C HIS A 315 4.55 -18.16 5.14
N THR A 316 5.36 -19.18 5.36
CA THR A 316 5.05 -20.56 4.94
C THR A 316 5.05 -21.45 6.16
N ILE A 317 3.94 -22.14 6.41
CA ILE A 317 3.81 -23.11 7.49
C ILE A 317 4.79 -24.27 7.23
N ASP A 318 5.73 -24.43 8.14
CA ASP A 318 6.81 -25.41 8.13
C ASP A 318 7.07 -25.89 9.56
N ARG A 319 6.48 -27.03 9.93
CA ARG A 319 6.64 -27.66 11.25
C ARG A 319 7.95 -28.43 11.38
N THR A 320 8.65 -28.69 10.28
CA THR A 320 9.95 -29.37 10.32
C THR A 320 10.98 -28.59 11.13
N ILE A 321 10.84 -27.26 11.23
CA ILE A 321 11.69 -26.40 12.08
C ILE A 321 11.60 -26.83 13.56
N LEU A 322 10.37 -27.04 14.05
CA LEU A 322 10.13 -27.46 15.44
C LEU A 322 10.56 -28.92 15.67
N GLU A 323 10.30 -29.80 14.70
CA GLU A 323 10.74 -31.20 14.76
C GLU A 323 12.28 -31.30 14.84
N ASN A 324 12.99 -30.54 14.02
CA ASN A 324 14.45 -30.47 14.01
C ASN A 324 15.01 -29.96 15.34
N TYR A 325 14.33 -28.99 15.96
CA TYR A 325 14.70 -28.53 17.30
C TYR A 325 14.58 -29.66 18.33
N PHE A 326 13.47 -30.41 18.38
CA PHE A 326 13.35 -31.53 19.30
C PHE A 326 14.32 -32.68 18.98
N ALA A 327 14.61 -32.94 17.71
CA ALA A 327 15.63 -33.90 17.30
C ALA A 327 17.02 -33.50 17.80
N SER A 328 17.37 -32.21 17.72
CA SER A 328 18.65 -31.70 18.22
C SER A 328 18.80 -31.81 19.74
N LEU A 329 17.71 -31.69 20.51
CA LEU A 329 17.72 -31.87 21.97
C LEU A 329 17.95 -33.33 22.38
N LYS A 330 17.55 -34.29 21.54
CA LYS A 330 17.80 -35.73 21.75
C LYS A 330 19.26 -36.11 21.51
N ASN A 331 20.00 -35.32 20.72
CA ASN A 331 21.42 -35.57 20.43
C ASN A 331 22.32 -34.76 21.39
N PRO A 332 23.07 -35.41 22.30
CA PRO A 332 23.90 -34.72 23.29
C PRO A 332 24.91 -33.73 22.69
N LYS A 333 25.49 -34.06 21.52
CA LYS A 333 26.50 -33.21 20.85
C LYS A 333 25.88 -31.91 20.32
N LEU A 334 24.72 -32.01 19.66
CA LEU A 334 24.02 -30.86 19.10
C LEU A 334 23.41 -29.98 20.19
N ARG A 335 22.98 -30.59 21.30
CA ARG A 335 22.48 -29.86 22.47
C ARG A 335 23.57 -28.98 23.10
N GLU A 336 24.77 -29.52 23.29
CA GLU A 336 25.90 -28.76 23.84
C GLU A 336 26.32 -27.62 22.89
N GLU A 337 26.31 -27.86 21.58
CA GLU A 337 26.61 -26.85 20.56
C GLU A 337 25.58 -25.69 20.55
N GLN A 338 24.28 -25.99 20.68
CA GLN A 338 23.25 -24.95 20.79
C GLN A 338 23.36 -24.13 22.08
N GLU A 339 23.66 -24.77 23.20
CA GLU A 339 23.90 -24.08 24.47
C GLU A 339 25.17 -23.20 24.40
N ALA A 340 26.21 -23.67 23.71
CA ALA A 340 27.43 -22.89 23.45
C ALA A 340 27.19 -21.69 22.53
N ALA A 341 26.42 -21.86 21.44
CA ALA A 341 26.03 -20.78 20.55
C ALA A 341 25.21 -19.69 21.27
N ARG A 342 24.30 -20.09 22.18
CA ARG A 342 23.56 -19.18 23.06
C ARG A 342 24.48 -18.38 23.99
N ARG A 343 25.48 -19.04 24.61
CA ARG A 343 26.45 -18.38 25.50
C ARG A 343 27.31 -17.35 24.76
N ARG A 344 27.73 -17.66 23.52
CA ARG A 344 28.49 -16.72 22.67
C ARG A 344 27.68 -15.46 22.37
N GLN A 345 26.42 -15.61 21.95
CA GLN A 345 25.57 -14.45 21.61
C GLN A 345 25.22 -13.57 22.81
N GLN A 346 25.02 -14.14 24.00
CA GLN A 346 24.82 -13.34 25.22
C GLN A 346 26.06 -12.52 25.59
N LYS A 347 27.25 -13.01 25.25
CA LYS A 347 28.50 -12.27 25.44
C LYS A 347 28.59 -11.11 24.46
N ASP A 348 28.31 -11.35 23.17
CA ASP A 348 28.35 -10.32 22.12
C ASP A 348 27.30 -9.20 22.31
N THR A 349 26.08 -9.53 22.78
CA THR A 349 25.06 -8.52 23.10
C THR A 349 25.37 -7.71 24.36
N LYS A 350 26.15 -8.27 25.30
CA LYS A 350 26.57 -7.58 26.52
C LYS A 350 27.74 -6.62 26.24
N ASP A 351 28.69 -7.04 25.39
CA ASP A 351 29.83 -6.22 24.97
C ASP A 351 29.40 -5.07 24.02
N SER A 352 28.31 -5.26 23.25
CA SER A 352 27.72 -4.19 22.43
C SER A 352 27.01 -3.09 23.26
N LYS A 353 26.69 -3.36 24.53
CA LYS A 353 25.94 -2.44 25.41
C LYS A 353 26.84 -1.61 26.34
N SER A 354 28.14 -1.92 26.42
CA SER A 354 29.10 -1.24 27.31
C SER A 354 29.82 -0.03 26.72
N ASN A 355 29.59 0.33 25.45
CA ASN A 355 30.29 1.45 24.79
C ASN A 355 29.64 2.83 24.96
N ASN A 356 28.82 3.05 26.00
CA ASN A 356 28.27 4.37 26.26
C ASN A 356 28.18 4.71 27.76
N THR A 357 29.32 4.76 28.44
CA THR A 357 29.46 5.48 29.71
C THR A 357 30.89 6.01 29.90
N THR A 358 30.96 7.29 30.24
CA THR A 358 32.11 8.14 30.56
C THR A 358 33.00 7.58 31.68
N PRO A 359 34.32 7.83 31.69
CA PRO A 359 35.22 7.27 32.69
C PRO A 359 35.26 8.12 33.97
N THR A 360 34.88 7.54 35.09
CA THR A 360 35.18 8.08 36.43
C THR A 360 36.34 7.31 37.05
N LYS A 361 37.33 8.07 37.52
CA LYS A 361 38.59 7.68 38.19
C LYS A 361 38.53 6.42 39.06
N PRO A 362 39.57 5.56 39.04
CA PRO A 362 39.93 4.72 40.18
C PRO A 362 41.02 5.39 41.03
N LYS A 363 40.88 5.24 42.36
CA LYS A 363 41.89 5.56 43.38
C LYS A 363 43.01 4.50 43.39
N GLU A 364 44.21 4.97 43.70
CA GLU A 364 45.45 4.21 43.89
C GLU A 364 45.40 3.21 45.06
N GLN A 365 46.14 2.10 44.91
CA GLN A 365 46.87 1.43 45.99
C GLN A 365 48.00 0.53 45.42
N HIS A 366 49.23 1.05 45.52
CA HIS A 366 50.54 0.46 45.91
C HIS A 366 51.04 -0.96 45.48
N LYS A 367 52.29 -0.92 44.94
CA LYS A 367 53.47 -1.84 45.06
C LYS A 367 53.43 -3.24 44.41
N ASP A 368 54.49 -3.83 43.84
CA ASP A 368 55.94 -3.56 43.83
C ASP A 368 56.63 -4.32 42.65
N SER A 369 57.82 -3.83 42.25
CA SER A 369 59.00 -4.56 41.71
C SER A 369 59.15 -4.96 40.22
N CYS A 370 60.03 -4.18 39.56
CA CYS A 370 61.20 -4.50 38.71
C CYS A 370 61.22 -5.63 37.66
N GLY A 371 61.69 -5.26 36.46
CA GLY A 371 62.36 -6.10 35.47
C GLY A 371 62.58 -5.37 34.13
N GLU A 372 63.77 -4.78 33.92
CA GLU A 372 64.24 -4.26 32.64
C GLU A 372 64.68 -5.41 31.70
N GLU A 373 64.48 -5.27 30.38
CA GLU A 373 65.59 -5.17 29.41
C GLU A 373 65.13 -4.95 27.95
N GLU A 374 65.80 -3.96 27.35
CA GLU A 374 66.29 -3.79 25.96
C GLU A 374 65.37 -3.69 24.70
N ARG A 375 65.61 -2.59 23.96
CA ARG A 375 65.28 -2.31 22.55
C ARG A 375 66.53 -2.52 21.67
N PRO A 376 66.40 -2.60 20.32
CA PRO A 376 66.67 -1.42 19.48
C PRO A 376 65.69 -1.29 18.27
N SER A 377 65.00 -0.16 18.00
CA SER A 377 65.34 1.00 17.12
C SER A 377 65.77 0.63 15.66
N LEU A 378 65.18 1.13 14.57
CA LEU A 378 65.31 2.52 14.05
C LEU A 378 64.42 2.84 12.81
N LEU A 379 63.86 4.07 12.79
CA LEU A 379 63.72 5.09 11.69
C LEU A 379 62.86 4.82 10.43
N ALA A 380 62.22 5.79 9.74
CA ALA A 380 61.78 7.19 9.94
C ALA A 380 61.09 7.69 8.62
N VAL A 381 60.61 8.95 8.62
CA VAL A 381 60.17 9.85 7.50
C VAL A 381 58.63 9.91 7.31
N VAL A 382 57.83 10.87 7.81
CA VAL A 382 57.79 12.37 7.87
C VAL A 382 57.12 13.05 6.64
N LYS A 383 55.81 13.37 6.78
CA LYS A 383 55.05 14.68 6.65
C LYS A 383 55.25 15.58 5.39
N PRO A 384 54.34 16.55 5.04
CA PRO A 384 53.53 17.37 5.96
C PRO A 384 52.12 17.88 5.54
N SER A 385 51.43 18.46 6.52
CA SER A 385 50.26 19.34 6.40
C SER A 385 50.66 20.82 6.65
N ALA A 386 49.92 21.77 6.07
CA ALA A 386 50.15 23.22 6.22
C ALA A 386 49.00 23.94 6.97
N LYS A 387 49.38 25.03 7.65
CA LYS A 387 48.65 25.82 8.65
C LYS A 387 48.10 27.16 8.09
N PRO A 388 47.30 27.92 8.88
CA PRO A 388 46.48 29.06 8.42
C PRO A 388 47.18 30.43 8.55
N ARG A 389 46.58 31.49 7.97
CA ARG A 389 46.95 32.91 8.22
C ARG A 389 45.74 33.83 8.39
N ARG A 390 45.80 34.66 9.43
CA ARG A 390 44.98 35.85 9.71
C ARG A 390 45.50 37.06 8.91
N ALA A 391 44.62 38.02 8.63
CA ALA A 391 44.94 39.46 8.64
C ALA A 391 43.72 40.28 9.10
N ARG A 392 44.00 41.42 9.74
CA ARG A 392 43.10 42.26 10.55
C ARG A 392 43.28 43.69 10.07
N LEU A 393 42.21 44.48 9.87
CA LEU A 393 42.28 45.95 9.80
C LEU A 393 41.04 46.57 10.47
N LEU A 394 41.31 47.59 11.31
CA LEU A 394 40.40 48.57 11.94
C LEU A 394 40.32 49.80 10.99
N ALA A 395 39.46 50.83 11.05
CA ALA A 395 38.65 51.44 12.10
C ALA A 395 37.65 52.49 11.51
N LYS A 396 36.73 52.96 12.37
CA LYS A 396 36.08 54.30 12.46
C LYS A 396 34.96 54.71 11.47
N GLY A 397 33.83 55.15 12.06
CA GLY A 397 33.11 56.34 11.54
C GLY A 397 31.60 56.47 11.74
N ARG A 398 31.19 57.15 12.82
CA ARG A 398 30.04 58.08 12.98
C ARG A 398 28.57 57.59 13.01
N LYS A 399 27.95 57.93 14.15
CA LYS A 399 26.51 58.13 14.39
C LYS A 399 25.97 59.33 13.59
N LEU A 400 24.67 59.28 13.23
CA LEU A 400 23.80 60.46 13.15
C LEU A 400 22.39 60.09 13.64
N ASN A 401 21.84 61.02 14.44
CA ASN A 401 20.58 60.97 15.17
C ASN A 401 19.51 61.76 14.40
N ASN A 402 18.22 61.58 14.76
CA ASN A 402 16.99 62.34 14.43
C ASN A 402 15.96 61.50 13.65
N LYS A 403 14.64 61.50 13.92
CA LYS A 403 13.76 62.35 14.72
C LYS A 403 12.42 61.60 14.98
N LYS A 404 11.75 61.97 16.09
CA LYS A 404 10.41 61.55 16.55
C LYS A 404 9.26 61.99 15.61
N ARG A 405 8.15 61.21 15.64
CA ARG A 405 6.70 61.57 15.57
C ARG A 405 5.92 60.25 15.45
N GLY A 406 4.80 59.91 16.11
CA GLY A 406 3.87 60.51 17.07
C GLY A 406 2.78 59.45 17.36
N ARG A 407 2.18 59.48 18.55
CA ARG A 407 1.12 58.58 19.06
C ARG A 407 -0.29 59.07 18.64
N PRO A 408 -1.29 58.18 18.51
CA PRO A 408 -2.56 58.34 19.26
C PRO A 408 -2.99 56.99 19.89
N LYS A 409 -3.12 56.86 21.22
CA LYS A 409 -4.29 57.10 22.11
C LYS A 409 -5.49 56.15 21.90
N LYS A 410 -5.48 55.11 22.74
CA LYS A 410 -6.53 54.31 23.41
C LYS A 410 -7.97 54.87 23.36
N ALA A 411 -8.92 54.00 23.04
CA ALA A 411 -10.33 54.05 23.49
C ALA A 411 -10.74 52.69 24.05
N ALA A 412 -11.63 52.72 25.05
CA ALA A 412 -11.86 51.69 26.05
C ALA A 412 -12.92 50.65 25.66
N ALA A 413 -12.84 49.49 26.34
CA ALA A 413 -13.86 48.44 26.39
C ALA A 413 -15.15 48.89 27.09
N PRO A 414 -16.28 48.21 26.85
CA PRO A 414 -17.33 48.05 27.85
C PRO A 414 -17.20 46.70 28.56
N ALA A 415 -17.36 46.73 29.88
CA ALA A 415 -17.31 45.58 30.78
C ALA A 415 -18.70 44.97 31.02
N GLU A 416 -18.68 43.64 31.14
CA GLU A 416 -19.50 42.70 31.92
C GLU A 416 -21.05 42.75 31.94
N LYS A 417 -21.64 41.58 31.68
CA LYS A 417 -22.63 40.98 32.59
C LYS A 417 -22.30 39.51 32.90
N ASN A 418 -22.02 39.27 34.17
CA ASN A 418 -21.93 37.96 34.83
C ASN A 418 -23.26 37.18 34.73
N LYS A 419 -23.18 35.90 34.32
CA LYS A 419 -24.15 34.87 34.75
C LYS A 419 -23.40 33.58 35.09
N LYS A 420 -23.60 33.14 36.32
CA LYS A 420 -22.96 32.01 36.99
C LYS A 420 -23.34 30.67 36.35
N ASN A 421 -22.34 29.77 36.29
CA ASN A 421 -22.37 28.32 36.38
C ASN A 421 -23.62 27.57 35.85
N GLN A 422 -23.49 26.98 34.65
CA GLN A 422 -24.19 25.74 34.30
C GLN A 422 -23.14 24.63 34.21
N SER A 423 -23.41 23.51 34.90
CA SER A 423 -22.51 22.38 34.96
C SER A 423 -22.57 21.57 33.65
N ALA A 424 -21.43 21.01 33.23
CA ALA A 424 -21.31 20.22 32.00
C ALA A 424 -22.24 18.98 31.95
N LEU A 425 -22.86 18.61 33.07
CA LEU A 425 -23.85 17.53 33.19
C LEU A 425 -25.23 17.91 32.61
N ASP A 426 -25.62 19.18 32.69
CA ASP A 426 -26.92 19.65 32.17
C ASP A 426 -26.92 19.73 30.63
N LEU A 427 -25.75 19.96 30.02
CA LEU A 427 -25.56 19.94 28.56
C LEU A 427 -25.68 18.53 27.97
N LEU A 428 -25.36 17.49 28.74
CA LEU A 428 -25.51 16.09 28.33
C LEU A 428 -26.98 15.65 28.36
N HIS A 429 -27.72 16.00 29.41
CA HIS A 429 -29.14 15.67 29.50
C HIS A 429 -30.01 16.34 28.42
N ALA A 430 -29.67 17.58 28.03
CA ALA A 430 -30.37 18.28 26.95
C ALA A 430 -30.17 17.64 25.56
N LYS A 431 -28.99 17.03 25.32
CA LYS A 431 -28.70 16.30 24.07
C LYS A 431 -29.37 14.92 24.00
N THR A 432 -29.56 14.26 25.14
CA THR A 432 -30.22 12.94 25.17
C THR A 432 -31.73 13.04 24.93
N LEU A 433 -32.38 14.12 25.38
CA LEU A 433 -33.83 14.32 25.19
C LEU A 433 -34.22 14.80 23.78
N SER A 434 -33.26 15.29 23.00
CA SER A 434 -33.46 15.76 21.62
C SER A 434 -33.23 14.67 20.57
N ALA A 435 -32.84 13.46 20.97
CA ALA A 435 -32.52 12.33 20.09
C ALA A 435 -33.60 11.22 20.05
N ALA A 436 -34.83 11.51 20.52
CA ALA A 436 -35.96 10.57 20.37
C ALA A 436 -36.73 10.87 19.06
N PRO A 437 -37.00 9.86 18.20
CA PRO A 437 -37.82 10.06 17.01
C PRO A 437 -39.30 10.29 17.38
N PRO A 438 -40.06 11.08 16.62
CA PRO A 438 -41.49 11.25 16.85
C PRO A 438 -42.23 9.93 16.63
N GLN A 439 -43.10 9.56 17.58
CA GLN A 439 -44.02 8.45 17.40
C GLN A 439 -45.07 8.84 16.36
N ASP A 440 -44.94 8.28 15.16
CA ASP A 440 -46.06 8.15 14.22
C ASP A 440 -46.28 6.69 13.86
N ALA A 441 -47.56 6.34 13.78
CA ALA A 441 -48.09 4.99 13.63
C ALA A 441 -47.65 4.36 12.30
N TYR A 442 -46.85 3.29 12.36
CA TYR A 442 -46.58 2.42 11.21
C TYR A 442 -47.09 1.01 11.47
N ARG A 443 -48.12 0.63 10.71
CA ARG A 443 -48.69 -0.73 10.63
C ARG A 443 -47.88 -1.51 9.60
N PRO A 444 -47.30 -2.69 9.91
CA PRO A 444 -46.53 -3.43 8.92
C PRO A 444 -47.44 -4.20 7.95
N PRO A 445 -47.04 -4.36 6.67
CA PRO A 445 -47.80 -5.10 5.66
C PRO A 445 -47.67 -6.61 5.89
N GLN A 446 -48.78 -7.35 5.77
CA GLN A 446 -48.76 -8.82 5.83
C GLN A 446 -48.31 -9.41 4.49
N SER A 447 -47.24 -10.19 4.49
CA SER A 447 -46.90 -11.13 3.41
C SER A 447 -47.28 -12.57 3.81
N PRO A 448 -47.68 -13.46 2.88
CA PRO A 448 -48.45 -14.66 3.22
C PRO A 448 -47.65 -15.94 3.47
N PHE A 449 -46.31 -15.90 3.51
CA PHE A 449 -45.51 -17.12 3.60
C PHE A 449 -44.44 -16.98 4.68
N TYR A 450 -44.39 -17.99 5.57
CA TYR A 450 -43.62 -18.13 6.82
C TYR A 450 -44.36 -17.71 8.11
N GLN A 451 -45.08 -18.67 8.71
CA GLN A 451 -45.56 -18.60 10.10
C GLN A 451 -44.40 -18.88 11.06
N LEU A 452 -44.03 -17.89 11.87
CA LEU A 452 -43.21 -18.08 13.08
C LEU A 452 -44.04 -18.79 14.18
N PRO A 453 -43.40 -19.49 15.13
CA PRO A 453 -44.10 -20.22 16.20
C PRO A 453 -45.02 -19.31 17.02
N PRO A 454 -46.11 -19.84 17.62
CA PRO A 454 -47.09 -19.02 18.31
C PRO A 454 -46.46 -18.33 19.53
N LYS A 455 -46.46 -16.99 19.48
CA LYS A 455 -46.27 -16.02 20.58
C LYS A 455 -45.53 -16.57 21.80
N VAL A 456 -44.22 -16.36 21.85
CA VAL A 456 -43.56 -16.17 23.14
C VAL A 456 -44.28 -15.00 23.80
N GLN A 457 -44.91 -15.26 24.95
CA GLN A 457 -45.62 -14.25 25.72
C GLN A 457 -44.66 -13.08 25.95
N HIS A 458 -44.96 -11.93 25.36
CA HIS A 458 -44.32 -10.68 25.73
C HIS A 458 -44.68 -10.42 27.19
N TYR A 459 -43.82 -10.82 28.11
CA TYR A 459 -43.87 -10.34 29.48
C TYR A 459 -43.67 -8.83 29.42
N SER A 460 -44.64 -8.06 29.92
CA SER A 460 -44.38 -6.66 30.21
C SER A 460 -43.25 -6.59 31.24
N PRO A 461 -42.37 -5.56 31.21
CA PRO A 461 -41.31 -5.39 32.21
C PRO A 461 -41.82 -5.44 33.66
N SER A 462 -43.12 -5.19 33.86
CA SER A 462 -43.82 -5.23 35.13
C SER A 462 -44.10 -6.65 35.66
N GLN A 463 -44.15 -7.68 34.81
CA GLN A 463 -44.48 -9.06 35.23
C GLN A 463 -43.26 -9.84 35.77
N LEU A 464 -42.04 -9.51 35.34
CA LEU A 464 -40.80 -10.09 35.88
C LEU A 464 -40.43 -9.57 37.28
N LEU A 465 -41.07 -8.49 37.74
CA LEU A 465 -40.88 -7.91 39.08
C LEU A 465 -41.80 -8.52 40.16
N LEU A 466 -42.75 -9.38 39.77
CA LEU A 466 -43.75 -9.97 40.67
C LEU A 466 -43.42 -11.41 41.12
N SER A 467 -42.44 -12.06 40.49
CA SER A 467 -41.93 -13.35 40.95
C SER A 467 -40.94 -13.17 42.11
N PRO A 468 -41.02 -13.95 43.20
CA PRO A 468 -40.05 -13.85 44.29
C PRO A 468 -38.63 -14.10 43.76
N THR A 469 -37.74 -13.13 43.97
CA THR A 469 -36.34 -13.23 43.54
C THR A 469 -35.71 -14.51 44.09
N PRO A 470 -35.07 -15.35 43.25
CA PRO A 470 -34.40 -16.55 43.73
C PRO A 470 -33.44 -16.22 44.87
N PRO A 471 -33.42 -16.98 45.99
CA PRO A 471 -32.64 -16.62 47.19
C PRO A 471 -31.14 -16.40 46.92
N GLY A 472 -30.55 -17.17 46.00
CA GLY A 472 -29.14 -17.01 45.61
C GLY A 472 -28.86 -15.74 44.81
N LEU A 473 -29.80 -15.31 43.96
CA LEU A 473 -29.68 -14.04 43.23
C LEU A 473 -29.90 -12.85 44.18
N GLN A 474 -30.82 -12.97 45.13
CA GLN A 474 -31.04 -11.97 46.17
C GLN A 474 -29.79 -11.78 47.04
N GLN A 475 -29.14 -12.86 47.47
CA GLN A 475 -27.86 -12.78 48.21
C GLN A 475 -26.74 -12.12 47.39
N LEU A 476 -26.62 -12.43 46.10
CA LEU A 476 -25.61 -11.80 45.25
C LEU A 476 -25.87 -10.29 45.10
N LEU A 477 -27.11 -9.90 44.84
CA LEU A 477 -27.51 -8.49 44.73
C LEU A 477 -27.31 -7.74 46.05
N ASP A 478 -27.62 -8.37 47.18
CA ASP A 478 -27.38 -7.77 48.50
C ASP A 478 -25.89 -7.65 48.81
N ASN A 479 -25.06 -8.63 48.43
CA ASN A 479 -23.60 -8.53 48.55
C ASN A 479 -23.02 -7.41 47.68
N ILE A 480 -23.44 -7.31 46.43
CA ILE A 480 -23.03 -6.24 45.51
C ILE A 480 -23.48 -4.87 46.06
N LYS A 481 -24.71 -4.78 46.56
CA LYS A 481 -25.24 -3.56 47.19
C LYS A 481 -24.42 -3.16 48.42
N VAL A 482 -24.05 -4.11 49.28
CA VAL A 482 -23.20 -3.85 50.44
C VAL A 482 -21.82 -3.35 50.00
N GLN A 483 -21.22 -3.95 48.97
CA GLN A 483 -19.94 -3.47 48.42
C GLN A 483 -20.03 -2.05 47.88
N TYR A 484 -21.10 -1.72 47.13
CA TYR A 484 -21.31 -0.36 46.64
C TYR A 484 -21.53 0.65 47.77
N LEU A 485 -22.30 0.28 48.80
CA LEU A 485 -22.54 1.15 49.96
C LEU A 485 -21.24 1.37 50.75
N GLN A 486 -20.42 0.33 50.93
CA GLN A 486 -19.11 0.45 51.55
C GLN A 486 -18.17 1.35 50.74
N PHE A 487 -18.15 1.20 49.41
CA PHE A 487 -17.37 2.07 48.54
C PHE A 487 -17.86 3.52 48.56
N MET A 488 -19.17 3.74 48.56
CA MET A 488 -19.76 5.08 48.72
C MET A 488 -19.42 5.71 50.07
N ALA A 489 -19.40 4.93 51.15
CA ALA A 489 -18.97 5.39 52.46
C ALA A 489 -17.48 5.74 52.44
N TYR A 490 -16.64 4.91 51.81
CA TYR A 490 -15.22 5.18 51.60
C TYR A 490 -14.98 6.45 50.80
N MET A 491 -15.74 6.71 49.72
CA MET A 491 -15.64 7.93 48.93
C MET A 491 -15.99 9.20 49.71
N LYS A 492 -16.79 9.08 50.78
CA LYS A 492 -17.11 10.19 51.69
C LYS A 492 -16.04 10.43 52.76
N THR A 493 -15.05 9.55 52.86
CA THR A 493 -13.97 9.72 53.84
C THR A 493 -13.03 10.86 53.45
N PRO A 494 -12.48 11.60 54.43
CA PRO A 494 -11.44 12.60 54.17
C PRO A 494 -10.19 11.99 53.52
N GLN A 495 -9.89 10.72 53.81
CA GLN A 495 -8.74 9.98 53.27
C GLN A 495 -8.84 9.81 51.76
N TYR A 496 -10.01 9.39 51.25
CA TYR A 496 -10.24 9.27 49.81
C TYR A 496 -10.13 10.62 49.10
N ARG A 497 -10.68 11.68 49.70
CA ARG A 497 -10.56 13.05 49.19
C ARG A 497 -9.10 13.51 49.11
N SER A 498 -8.30 13.25 50.14
CA SER A 498 -6.86 13.57 50.14
C SER A 498 -6.09 12.77 49.11
N GLY A 499 -6.39 11.47 48.93
CA GLY A 499 -5.80 10.63 47.90
C GLY A 499 -6.12 11.10 46.48
N LEU A 500 -7.39 11.45 46.22
CA LEU A 500 -7.81 12.05 44.94
C LEU A 500 -7.11 13.38 44.68
N GLN A 501 -6.94 14.21 45.70
CA GLN A 501 -6.26 15.49 45.56
C GLN A 501 -4.77 15.31 45.26
N GLN A 502 -4.13 14.29 45.83
CA GLN A 502 -2.74 13.93 45.51
C GLN A 502 -2.60 13.38 44.09
N LEU A 503 -3.50 12.51 43.64
CA LEU A 503 -3.53 12.00 42.25
C LEU A 503 -3.78 13.13 41.24
N LEU A 504 -4.68 14.05 41.56
CA LEU A 504 -4.94 15.22 40.72
C LEU A 504 -3.70 16.11 40.60
N GLU A 505 -2.97 16.32 41.69
CA GLU A 505 -1.75 17.13 41.66
C GLU A 505 -0.60 16.44 40.90
N GLN A 506 -0.50 15.11 40.99
CA GLN A 506 0.42 14.32 40.16
C GLN A 506 0.08 14.44 38.67
N GLU A 507 -1.19 14.32 38.29
CA GLU A 507 -1.60 14.43 36.88
C GLU A 507 -1.41 15.86 36.34
N LYS A 508 -1.67 16.89 37.17
CA LYS A 508 -1.35 18.28 36.83
C LYS A 508 0.15 18.48 36.62
N GLN A 509 1.00 17.89 37.46
CA GLN A 509 2.44 17.98 37.29
C GLN A 509 2.90 17.32 35.98
N LYS A 510 2.40 16.11 35.71
CA LYS A 510 2.69 15.40 34.46
C LYS A 510 2.23 16.18 33.23
N HIS A 511 1.07 16.82 33.29
CA HIS A 511 0.59 17.70 32.22
C HIS A 511 1.50 18.93 32.03
N ARG A 512 1.97 19.56 33.12
CA ARG A 512 2.95 20.67 33.03
C ARG A 512 4.24 20.22 32.34
N ASP A 513 4.77 19.07 32.72
CA ASP A 513 6.03 18.54 32.17
C ASP A 513 5.88 18.21 30.66
N LEU A 514 4.79 17.55 30.27
CA LEU A 514 4.50 17.22 28.87
C LEU A 514 4.25 18.47 28.02
N SER A 515 3.51 19.46 28.55
CA SER A 515 3.29 20.74 27.87
C SER A 515 4.60 21.48 27.65
N GLY A 516 5.51 21.49 28.63
CA GLY A 516 6.84 22.07 28.49
C GLY A 516 7.69 21.35 27.42
N GLN A 517 7.63 20.01 27.37
CA GLN A 517 8.31 19.24 26.32
C GLN A 517 7.75 19.56 24.92
N ALA A 518 6.43 19.70 24.79
CA ALA A 518 5.78 20.06 23.54
C ALA A 518 6.20 21.46 23.06
N GLU A 519 6.26 22.45 23.95
CA GLU A 519 6.74 23.80 23.66
C GLU A 519 8.22 23.80 23.24
N GLN A 520 9.06 23.01 23.91
CA GLN A 520 10.47 22.86 23.57
C GLN A 520 10.65 22.24 22.18
N LEU A 521 9.91 21.17 21.87
CA LEU A 521 9.87 20.55 20.54
C LEU A 521 9.41 21.55 19.47
N HIS A 522 8.39 22.36 19.77
CA HIS A 522 7.90 23.37 18.85
C HIS A 522 8.96 24.43 18.55
N SER A 523 9.70 24.88 19.57
CA SER A 523 10.83 25.79 19.42
C SER A 523 11.95 25.20 18.56
N VAL A 524 12.29 23.93 18.75
CA VAL A 524 13.29 23.21 17.95
C VAL A 524 12.85 23.11 16.49
N CYS A 525 11.60 22.73 16.24
CA CYS A 525 11.04 22.67 14.88
C CYS A 525 11.06 24.04 14.20
N GLN A 526 10.74 25.11 14.92
CA GLN A 526 10.77 26.47 14.38
C GLN A 526 12.20 26.91 14.05
N SER A 527 13.16 26.63 14.94
CA SER A 527 14.59 26.87 14.69
C SER A 527 15.10 26.10 13.46
N HIS A 528 14.71 24.82 13.31
CA HIS A 528 15.04 24.04 12.13
C HIS A 528 14.44 24.63 10.86
N LYS A 529 13.18 25.08 10.90
CA LYS A 529 12.52 25.73 9.76
C LYS A 529 13.28 26.98 9.32
N ASP A 530 13.70 27.81 10.26
CA ASP A 530 14.45 29.04 9.96
C ASP A 530 15.88 28.73 9.46
N ARG A 531 16.52 27.68 10.00
CA ARG A 531 17.80 27.19 9.49
C ARG A 531 17.70 26.62 8.07
N ILE A 532 16.64 25.90 7.74
CA ILE A 532 16.37 25.40 6.39
C ILE A 532 16.16 26.57 5.43
N LYS A 533 15.35 27.57 5.81
CA LYS A 533 15.19 28.80 5.00
C LYS A 533 16.52 29.51 4.75
N GLY A 534 17.37 29.62 5.77
CA GLY A 534 18.70 30.21 5.64
C GLY A 534 19.58 29.44 4.67
N LEU A 535 19.67 28.11 4.82
CA LEU A 535 20.44 27.24 3.92
C LEU A 535 19.92 27.29 2.48
N PHE A 536 18.60 27.36 2.31
CA PHE A 536 17.97 27.49 1.00
C PHE A 536 18.32 28.82 0.35
N GLN A 537 18.24 29.93 1.11
CA GLN A 537 18.63 31.25 0.62
C GLN A 537 20.12 31.30 0.23
N THR A 538 21.00 30.71 1.06
CA THR A 538 22.43 30.61 0.73
C THR A 538 22.66 29.79 -0.55
N LYS A 539 21.90 28.70 -0.75
CA LYS A 539 21.99 27.90 -1.99
C LYS A 539 21.46 28.64 -3.22
N LEU A 540 20.40 29.44 -3.09
CA LEU A 540 19.93 30.30 -4.16
C LEU A 540 20.97 31.36 -4.54
N ASP A 541 21.61 31.97 -3.54
CA ASP A 541 22.69 32.95 -3.75
C ASP A 541 23.92 32.31 -4.41
N GLU A 542 24.32 31.10 -4.00
CA GLU A 542 25.40 30.32 -4.63
C GLU A 542 25.12 29.98 -6.10
N LEU A 543 23.86 29.73 -6.45
CA LEU A 543 23.42 29.43 -7.81
C LEU A 543 23.19 30.69 -8.65
N GLY A 544 23.47 31.88 -8.12
CA GLY A 544 23.30 33.15 -8.84
C GLY A 544 21.83 33.54 -9.07
N VAL A 545 20.88 32.84 -8.42
CA VAL A 545 19.45 33.09 -8.56
C VAL A 545 19.04 34.13 -7.53
N LYS A 546 19.08 35.40 -7.92
CA LYS A 546 18.53 36.49 -7.10
C LYS A 546 17.03 36.29 -6.99
N ALA A 547 16.60 35.93 -5.78
CA ALA A 547 15.24 35.53 -5.45
C ALA A 547 14.17 36.44 -6.07
N LEU A 548 13.38 35.83 -6.93
CA LEU A 548 12.03 36.24 -7.26
C LEU A 548 11.10 35.25 -6.52
N THR A 549 9.92 35.71 -6.16
CA THR A 549 9.00 35.23 -5.11
C THR A 549 8.69 33.72 -5.13
N VAL A 550 8.00 33.20 -4.10
CA VAL A 550 7.54 31.79 -4.08
C VAL A 550 6.70 31.44 -5.33
N GLU A 551 6.00 32.41 -5.91
CA GLU A 551 5.29 32.25 -7.19
C GLU A 551 6.25 32.03 -8.36
N ASP A 552 7.37 32.75 -8.40
CA ASP A 552 8.38 32.59 -9.44
C ASP A 552 9.11 31.24 -9.32
N LEU A 553 9.27 30.71 -8.11
CA LEU A 553 9.81 29.37 -7.90
C LEU A 553 8.84 28.27 -8.35
N LEU A 554 7.54 28.46 -8.11
CA LEU A 554 6.49 27.57 -8.62
C LEU A 554 6.41 27.63 -10.15
N GLN A 555 6.60 28.82 -10.74
CA GLN A 555 6.61 29.01 -12.17
C GLN A 555 7.84 28.35 -12.81
N ALA A 556 9.03 28.53 -12.22
CA ALA A 556 10.25 27.84 -12.64
C ALA A 556 10.10 26.31 -12.50
N GLN A 557 9.46 25.81 -11.44
CA GLN A 557 9.16 24.38 -11.29
C GLN A 557 8.24 23.87 -12.40
N LYS A 558 7.21 24.64 -12.79
CA LYS A 558 6.33 24.30 -13.92
C LYS A 558 7.09 24.27 -15.23
N GLU A 559 7.96 25.24 -15.48
CA GLU A 559 8.78 25.33 -16.69
C GLU A 559 9.79 24.19 -16.79
N ILE A 560 10.49 23.87 -15.70
CA ILE A 560 11.40 22.72 -15.64
C ILE A 560 10.63 21.41 -15.84
N SER A 561 9.44 21.29 -15.25
CA SER A 561 8.59 20.10 -15.42
C SER A 561 8.10 19.95 -16.86
N ALA A 562 7.72 21.05 -17.51
CA ALA A 562 7.33 21.08 -18.92
C ALA A 562 8.52 20.72 -19.83
N HIS A 563 9.70 21.28 -19.55
CA HIS A 563 10.93 20.98 -20.30
C HIS A 563 11.35 19.51 -20.14
N ASN A 564 11.27 18.95 -18.93
CA ASN A 564 11.53 17.53 -18.70
C ASN A 564 10.53 16.62 -19.41
N ARG A 565 9.26 17.04 -19.53
CA ARG A 565 8.25 16.32 -20.33
C ARG A 565 8.60 16.35 -21.81
N GLN A 566 9.02 17.50 -22.32
CA GLN A 566 9.46 17.66 -23.71
C GLN A 566 10.71 16.82 -24.02
N LEU A 567 11.72 16.83 -23.14
CA LEU A 567 12.91 16.00 -23.28
C LEU A 567 12.55 14.51 -23.28
N LYS A 568 11.64 14.06 -22.41
CA LYS A 568 11.16 12.67 -22.43
C LYS A 568 10.49 12.30 -23.75
N GLU A 569 9.71 13.19 -24.34
CA GLU A 569 9.08 12.93 -25.64
C GLU A 569 10.11 12.90 -26.77
N GLN A 570 11.13 13.78 -26.73
CA GLN A 570 12.25 13.75 -27.66
C GLN A 570 13.07 12.45 -27.54
N THR A 571 13.33 11.98 -26.31
CA THR A 571 14.00 10.68 -26.09
C THR A 571 13.18 9.54 -26.68
N LYS A 572 11.86 9.52 -26.44
CA LYS A 572 10.97 8.51 -27.04
C LYS A 572 10.97 8.56 -28.56
N GLN A 573 10.98 9.76 -29.15
CA GLN A 573 11.05 9.89 -30.61
C GLN A 573 12.37 9.35 -31.16
N LEU A 574 13.50 9.69 -30.53
CA LEU A 574 14.81 9.14 -30.91
C LEU A 574 14.87 7.62 -30.75
N GLU A 575 14.25 7.06 -29.72
CA GLU A 575 14.15 5.60 -29.55
C GLU A 575 13.36 4.93 -30.68
N ARG A 576 12.25 5.54 -31.14
CA ARG A 576 11.48 5.08 -32.30
C ARG A 576 12.32 5.16 -33.59
N ASP A 577 13.00 6.28 -33.81
CA ASP A 577 13.84 6.48 -35.00
C ASP A 577 15.01 5.50 -35.01
N MET A 578 15.62 5.23 -33.84
CA MET A 578 16.66 4.21 -33.69
C MET A 578 16.13 2.80 -33.98
N ALA A 579 14.91 2.47 -33.58
CA ALA A 579 14.29 1.18 -33.91
C ALA A 579 14.07 1.04 -35.42
N LEU A 580 13.50 2.07 -36.07
CA LEU A 580 13.30 2.09 -37.52
C LEU A 580 14.61 1.98 -38.29
N LEU A 581 15.65 2.71 -37.87
CA LEU A 581 16.98 2.63 -38.49
C LEU A 581 17.62 1.25 -38.28
N ARG A 582 17.43 0.62 -37.12
CA ARG A 582 17.90 -0.75 -36.87
C ARG A 582 17.19 -1.75 -37.77
N ASP A 583 15.86 -1.65 -37.89
CA ASP A 583 15.08 -2.54 -38.75
C ASP A 583 15.44 -2.37 -40.22
N HIS A 584 15.62 -1.11 -40.67
CA HIS A 584 16.09 -0.81 -42.01
C HIS A 584 17.51 -1.35 -42.24
N SER A 585 18.42 -1.16 -41.28
CA SER A 585 19.78 -1.72 -41.34
C SER A 585 19.75 -3.25 -41.40
N LEU A 586 18.84 -3.90 -40.69
CA LEU A 586 18.69 -5.35 -40.68
C LEU A 586 18.13 -5.86 -42.01
N LEU A 587 17.17 -5.15 -42.61
CA LEU A 587 16.65 -5.41 -43.96
C LEU A 587 17.75 -5.29 -45.03
N LEU A 588 18.53 -4.20 -44.98
CA LEU A 588 19.68 -4.02 -45.87
C LEU A 588 20.72 -5.13 -45.71
N LEU A 589 21.00 -5.52 -44.46
CA LEU A 589 21.94 -6.60 -44.17
C LEU A 589 21.42 -7.95 -44.71
N LYS A 590 20.12 -8.22 -44.56
CA LYS A 590 19.47 -9.43 -45.09
C LYS A 590 19.51 -9.46 -46.61
N SER A 591 19.16 -8.36 -47.27
CA SER A 591 19.25 -8.18 -48.73
C SER A 591 20.69 -8.40 -49.22
N ARG A 592 21.70 -7.87 -48.52
CA ARG A 592 23.12 -8.15 -48.84
C ARG A 592 23.55 -9.59 -48.60
N CYS A 593 23.04 -10.26 -47.57
CA CYS A 593 23.32 -11.68 -47.35
C CYS A 593 22.71 -12.53 -48.48
N GLU A 594 21.50 -12.20 -48.94
CA GLU A 594 20.85 -12.85 -50.09
C GLU A 594 21.65 -12.65 -51.39
N GLU A 595 22.13 -11.43 -51.66
CA GLU A 595 23.01 -11.15 -52.81
C GLU A 595 24.33 -11.95 -52.77
N LEU A 596 24.91 -12.09 -51.59
CA LEU A 596 26.15 -12.84 -51.36
C LEU A 596 25.92 -14.36 -51.23
N LYS A 597 24.67 -14.84 -51.32
CA LYS A 597 24.27 -16.24 -51.13
C LYS A 597 24.68 -16.81 -49.77
N LEU A 598 24.66 -15.99 -48.72
CA LEU A 598 24.96 -16.37 -47.35
C LEU A 598 23.67 -16.77 -46.62
N ASP A 599 23.70 -17.89 -45.89
CA ASP A 599 22.55 -18.38 -45.13
C ASP A 599 22.35 -17.59 -43.82
N TRP A 600 21.36 -16.70 -43.82
CA TRP A 600 20.98 -15.80 -42.72
C TRP A 600 20.80 -16.51 -41.37
N GLY A 601 20.39 -17.79 -41.36
CA GLY A 601 20.20 -18.57 -40.14
C GLY A 601 21.50 -19.04 -39.46
N SER A 602 22.62 -19.01 -40.18
CA SER A 602 23.94 -19.48 -39.72
C SER A 602 24.94 -18.35 -39.42
N LEU A 603 24.52 -17.11 -39.61
CA LEU A 603 25.35 -15.91 -39.50
C LEU A 603 25.61 -15.56 -38.02
N CYS A 604 26.82 -15.86 -37.53
CA CYS A 604 27.34 -15.33 -36.28
C CYS A 604 28.48 -14.33 -36.57
N LEU A 605 28.74 -13.40 -35.65
CA LEU A 605 29.82 -12.41 -35.81
C LEU A 605 31.18 -13.08 -36.10
N GLU A 606 31.38 -14.28 -35.55
CA GLU A 606 32.59 -15.07 -35.71
C GLU A 606 32.74 -15.67 -37.13
N SER A 607 31.65 -16.12 -37.75
CA SER A 607 31.66 -16.65 -39.12
C SER A 607 31.89 -15.53 -40.14
N LEU A 608 31.23 -14.37 -39.96
CA LEU A 608 31.45 -13.16 -40.75
C LEU A 608 32.90 -12.64 -40.68
N LEU A 609 33.51 -12.65 -39.49
CA LEU A 609 34.89 -12.21 -39.33
C LEU A 609 35.88 -13.16 -40.02
N LYS A 610 35.65 -14.48 -39.94
CA LYS A 610 36.46 -15.48 -40.66
C LYS A 610 36.34 -15.32 -42.17
N GLU A 611 35.14 -15.12 -42.69
CA GLU A 611 34.88 -14.96 -44.11
C GLU A 611 35.45 -13.63 -44.66
N LYS A 612 35.31 -12.54 -43.91
CA LYS A 612 35.98 -11.26 -44.20
C LYS A 612 37.51 -11.40 -44.27
N GLN A 613 38.09 -12.22 -43.39
CA GLN A 613 39.54 -12.46 -43.37
C GLN A 613 39.98 -13.34 -44.55
N ALA A 614 39.17 -14.33 -44.94
CA ALA A 614 39.40 -15.15 -46.13
C ALA A 614 39.34 -14.33 -47.43
N LEU A 615 38.33 -13.46 -47.57
CA LEU A 615 38.21 -12.55 -48.71
C LEU A 615 39.38 -11.56 -48.79
N ARG A 616 39.84 -11.02 -47.63
CA ARG A 616 41.03 -10.16 -47.59
C ARG A 616 42.30 -10.89 -48.06
N ARG A 617 42.46 -12.17 -47.71
CA ARG A 617 43.58 -12.99 -48.19
C ARG A 617 43.49 -13.23 -49.69
N GLN A 618 42.32 -13.60 -50.22
CA GLN A 618 42.11 -13.77 -51.66
C GLN A 618 42.36 -12.48 -52.45
N ILE A 619 41.92 -11.33 -51.94
CA ILE A 619 42.19 -10.04 -52.59
C ILE A 619 43.69 -9.74 -52.56
N SER A 620 44.36 -9.96 -51.44
CA SER A 620 45.81 -9.78 -51.32
C SER A 620 46.59 -10.70 -52.25
N GLU A 621 46.17 -11.96 -52.41
CA GLU A 621 46.77 -12.93 -53.32
C GLU A 621 46.52 -12.54 -54.78
N LYS A 622 45.30 -12.11 -55.13
CA LYS A 622 45.01 -11.61 -56.49
C LYS A 622 45.77 -10.32 -56.80
N GLN A 623 45.92 -9.41 -55.84
CA GLN A 623 46.74 -8.21 -55.99
C GLN A 623 48.21 -8.56 -56.18
N LYS A 624 48.73 -9.54 -55.43
CA LYS A 624 50.09 -10.05 -55.59
C LYS A 624 50.28 -10.71 -56.96
N HIS A 625 49.32 -11.51 -57.41
CA HIS A 625 49.35 -12.15 -58.72
C HIS A 625 49.26 -11.11 -59.87
N CYS A 626 48.44 -10.07 -59.73
CA CYS A 626 48.41 -8.96 -60.68
C CYS A 626 49.73 -8.18 -60.72
N LEU A 627 50.41 -8.00 -59.57
CA LEU A 627 51.73 -7.37 -59.50
C LEU A 627 52.83 -8.25 -60.13
N GLU A 628 52.75 -9.56 -59.97
CA GLU A 628 53.67 -10.53 -60.59
C GLU A 628 53.47 -10.60 -62.11
N LEU A 629 52.22 -10.49 -62.59
CA LEU A 629 51.88 -10.39 -64.03
C LEU A 629 52.27 -9.04 -64.66
N GLN A 630 52.54 -8.00 -63.87
CA GLN A 630 53.09 -6.72 -64.35
C GLN A 630 54.63 -6.69 -64.38
N GLN A 631 55.29 -7.71 -63.82
CA GLN A 631 56.75 -7.85 -63.81
C GLN A 631 57.27 -8.92 -64.80
N THR A 632 56.37 -9.49 -65.61
CA THR A 632 56.67 -10.30 -66.79
C THR A 632 56.24 -9.53 -68.03
#